data_AF-A0AAW4J8B4-F1
#
_entry.id   AF-A0AAW4J8B4-F1
#
_cell.length_a   1.000
_cell.length_b   1.000
_cell.length_c   1.000
_cell.angle_alpha   90.00
_cell.angle_beta   90.00
_cell.angle_gamma   90.00
#
_symmetry.space_group_name_H-M   'P 1'
#
loop_
_entity.id
_entity.type
_entity.pdbx_description
1 polymer ?
#
loop_
_entity_poly.entity_id
_entity_poly.type
_entity_poly.pdbx_seq_one_letter_code
_entity_poly.pdbx_strand_id
1 'polypeptide(L)'
;MPYKSDALEPAIDQQTMEIHYGKHHKAYVDNLNAQIKTYPELDKLNIEQIQQQISKYNAAVRNNGGGHFNHTFFWESLAPTDRTGKVSPKLLKKINQDFGSFKAFQEQFNQAATSRFGSGWAWLIVNPQGKLEITSTPNQDNPLMDIAEKKGQPLLGLDVWEHAYYLKYQNRRADYTNAFWSVVNWNKVNDRYQKASK
;
A
#
# COMPACT_ATOMS: atom_id res chain seq x y z
N MET A 1 2.01 -10.73 -10.37
CA MET A 1 2.05 -10.90 -8.89
C MET A 1 3.10 -11.95 -8.54
N PRO A 2 3.68 -11.94 -7.32
CA PRO A 2 4.71 -12.92 -6.93
C PRO A 2 4.14 -14.28 -6.47
N TYR A 3 2.82 -14.48 -6.59
CA TYR A 3 2.09 -15.70 -6.22
C TYR A 3 0.85 -15.85 -7.13
N LYS A 4 0.19 -17.02 -7.06
CA LYS A 4 -1.06 -17.32 -7.79
C LYS A 4 -2.24 -16.49 -7.23
N SER A 5 -3.27 -16.28 -8.04
CA SER A 5 -4.42 -15.45 -7.68
C SER A 5 -5.25 -15.98 -6.51
N ASP A 6 -5.26 -17.30 -6.30
CA ASP A 6 -5.97 -17.98 -5.19
C ASP A 6 -5.14 -18.06 -3.89
N ALA A 7 -3.87 -17.65 -3.92
CA ALA A 7 -2.93 -17.95 -2.85
C ALA A 7 -3.16 -17.14 -1.56
N LEU A 8 -4.07 -16.17 -1.57
CA LEU A 8 -4.42 -15.33 -0.42
C LEU A 8 -5.80 -15.68 0.19
N GLU A 9 -6.44 -16.74 -0.28
CA GLU A 9 -7.64 -17.27 0.38
C GLU A 9 -7.29 -17.76 1.80
N PRO A 10 -8.18 -17.57 2.80
CA PRO A 10 -9.52 -17.01 2.67
C PRO A 10 -9.59 -15.48 2.82
N ALA A 11 -8.46 -14.76 2.91
CA ALA A 11 -8.47 -13.32 3.21
C ALA A 11 -8.87 -12.45 2.01
N ILE A 12 -8.44 -12.82 0.80
CA ILE A 12 -8.81 -12.14 -0.45
C ILE A 12 -9.17 -13.21 -1.46
N ASP A 13 -10.36 -13.10 -2.06
CA ASP A 13 -10.84 -14.09 -3.01
C ASP A 13 -10.09 -14.03 -4.35
N GLN A 14 -9.98 -15.19 -5.01
CA GLN A 14 -9.28 -15.32 -6.29
C GLN A 14 -9.80 -14.34 -7.35
N GLN A 15 -11.12 -14.16 -7.43
CA GLN A 15 -11.74 -13.30 -8.43
C GLN A 15 -11.35 -11.83 -8.23
N THR A 16 -11.36 -11.35 -6.99
CA THR A 16 -10.83 -10.03 -6.63
C THR A 16 -9.38 -9.91 -7.06
N MET A 17 -8.50 -10.88 -6.75
CA MET A 17 -7.09 -10.82 -7.12
C MET A 17 -6.87 -10.74 -8.65
N GLU A 18 -7.65 -11.47 -9.43
CA GLU A 18 -7.56 -11.46 -10.90
C GLU A 18 -8.03 -10.12 -11.50
N ILE A 19 -9.12 -9.55 -10.99
CA ILE A 19 -9.65 -8.27 -11.47
C ILE A 19 -8.75 -7.11 -11.00
N HIS A 20 -8.33 -7.13 -9.74
CA HIS A 20 -7.54 -6.07 -9.13
C HIS A 20 -6.15 -5.97 -9.77
N TYR A 21 -5.48 -7.09 -10.04
CA TYR A 21 -4.22 -7.09 -10.78
C TYR A 21 -4.42 -6.93 -12.29
N GLY A 22 -5.26 -7.78 -12.90
CA GLY A 22 -5.39 -7.92 -14.35
C GLY A 22 -6.18 -6.80 -15.03
N LYS A 23 -6.97 -6.03 -14.27
CA LYS A 23 -7.75 -4.89 -14.80
C LYS A 23 -7.33 -3.59 -14.14
N HIS A 24 -7.53 -3.42 -12.83
CA HIS A 24 -7.30 -2.13 -12.16
C HIS A 24 -5.83 -1.71 -12.21
N HIS A 25 -4.91 -2.55 -11.72
CA HIS A 25 -3.48 -2.24 -11.76
C HIS A 25 -2.98 -2.08 -13.20
N LYS A 26 -3.36 -3.00 -14.11
CA LYS A 26 -3.00 -2.89 -15.53
C LYS A 26 -3.43 -1.56 -16.14
N ALA A 27 -4.64 -1.08 -15.87
CA ALA A 27 -5.12 0.18 -16.40
C ALA A 27 -4.28 1.38 -15.91
N TYR A 28 -3.86 1.38 -14.64
CA TYR A 28 -2.95 2.41 -14.13
C TYR A 28 -1.60 2.40 -14.87
N VAL A 29 -1.03 1.23 -15.13
CA VAL A 29 0.23 1.11 -15.89
C VAL A 29 0.06 1.61 -17.32
N ASP A 30 -0.96 1.14 -18.03
CA ASP A 30 -1.21 1.51 -19.43
C ASP A 30 -1.43 3.03 -19.58
N ASN A 31 -2.22 3.62 -18.67
CA ASN A 31 -2.52 5.05 -18.69
C ASN A 31 -1.32 5.92 -18.28
N LEU A 32 -0.48 5.45 -17.36
CA LEU A 32 0.77 6.14 -17.03
C LEU A 32 1.73 6.14 -18.22
N ASN A 33 1.91 4.99 -18.88
CA ASN A 33 2.76 4.87 -20.07
C ASN A 33 2.26 5.76 -21.21
N ALA A 34 0.95 5.93 -21.36
CA ALA A 34 0.39 6.85 -22.34
C ALA A 34 0.81 8.32 -22.11
N GLN A 35 1.15 8.71 -20.88
CA GLN A 35 1.62 10.06 -20.56
C GLN A 35 3.07 10.32 -21.00
N ILE A 36 3.87 9.30 -21.36
CA ILE A 36 5.25 9.47 -21.83
C ILE A 36 5.30 10.34 -23.10
N LYS A 37 4.26 10.30 -23.94
CA LYS A 37 4.15 11.18 -25.12
C LYS A 37 4.15 12.66 -24.76
N THR A 38 3.57 13.01 -23.62
CA THR A 38 3.47 14.38 -23.10
C THR A 38 4.66 14.73 -22.21
N TYR A 39 5.16 13.76 -21.44
CA TYR A 39 6.27 13.89 -20.50
C TYR A 39 7.33 12.81 -20.78
N PRO A 40 8.17 12.97 -21.82
CA PRO A 40 9.16 11.95 -22.21
C PRO A 40 10.16 11.58 -21.13
N GLU A 41 10.39 12.46 -20.15
CA GLU A 41 11.24 12.20 -18.99
C GLU A 41 10.70 11.10 -18.08
N LEU A 42 9.40 10.79 -18.11
CA LEU A 42 8.82 9.71 -17.30
C LEU A 42 9.44 8.34 -17.63
N ASP A 43 9.87 8.12 -18.87
CA ASP A 43 10.51 6.88 -19.32
C ASP A 43 11.91 6.66 -18.71
N LYS A 44 12.50 7.73 -18.14
CA LYS A 44 13.84 7.71 -17.54
C LYS A 44 13.83 7.63 -16.02
N LEU A 45 12.63 7.71 -15.42
CA LEU A 45 12.45 7.74 -13.97
C LEU A 45 11.85 6.42 -13.52
N ASN A 46 12.29 5.93 -12.36
CA ASN A 46 11.52 4.89 -11.68
C ASN A 46 10.25 5.48 -11.04
N ILE A 47 9.34 4.59 -10.68
CA ILE A 47 8.03 5.00 -10.19
C ILE A 47 8.12 5.83 -8.90
N GLU A 48 9.06 5.52 -8.00
CA GLU A 48 9.29 6.26 -6.76
C GLU A 48 9.77 7.69 -7.04
N GLN A 49 10.69 7.87 -7.99
CA GLN A 49 11.14 9.20 -8.43
C GLN A 49 10.00 10.02 -9.01
N ILE A 50 9.09 9.39 -9.76
CA ILE A 50 7.88 10.05 -10.27
C ILE A 50 6.99 10.51 -9.09
N GLN A 51 6.76 9.65 -8.09
CA GLN A 51 5.95 10.01 -6.92
C GLN A 51 6.56 11.21 -6.17
N GLN A 52 7.87 11.22 -5.96
CA GLN A 52 8.57 12.27 -5.20
C GLN A 52 8.53 13.66 -5.84
N GLN A 53 8.08 13.79 -7.09
CA GLN A 53 7.92 15.08 -7.78
C GLN A 53 6.57 15.20 -8.48
N ILE A 54 5.55 14.51 -7.95
CA ILE A 54 4.27 14.34 -8.63
C ILE A 54 3.56 15.68 -8.90
N SER A 55 3.83 16.72 -8.09
CA SER A 55 3.29 18.08 -8.29
C SER A 55 3.67 18.72 -9.62
N LYS A 56 4.73 18.25 -10.29
CA LYS A 56 5.17 18.74 -11.60
C LYS A 56 4.26 18.30 -12.74
N TYR A 57 3.42 17.29 -12.52
CA TYR A 57 2.65 16.63 -13.56
C TYR A 57 1.14 16.85 -13.39
N ASN A 58 0.41 16.55 -14.45
CA ASN A 58 -1.05 16.64 -14.44
C ASN A 58 -1.70 15.55 -13.57
N ALA A 59 -3.02 15.66 -13.39
CA ALA A 59 -3.80 14.69 -12.63
C ALA A 59 -3.74 13.25 -13.20
N ALA A 60 -3.54 13.09 -14.51
CA ALA A 60 -3.42 11.76 -15.12
C ALA A 60 -2.15 11.04 -14.65
N VAL A 61 -1.00 11.73 -14.63
CA VAL A 61 0.25 11.17 -14.08
C VAL A 61 0.11 10.93 -12.57
N ARG A 62 -0.49 11.86 -11.82
CA ARG A 62 -0.74 11.68 -10.38
C ARG A 62 -1.56 10.43 -10.08
N ASN A 63 -2.73 10.31 -10.70
CA ASN A 63 -3.67 9.21 -10.41
C ASN A 63 -3.12 7.86 -10.88
N ASN A 64 -2.54 7.80 -12.09
CA ASN A 64 -2.06 6.53 -12.65
C ASN A 64 -0.68 6.15 -12.13
N GLY A 65 0.20 7.14 -11.88
CA GLY A 65 1.49 6.93 -11.23
C GLY A 65 1.31 6.45 -9.80
N GLY A 66 0.44 7.12 -9.03
CA GLY A 66 0.05 6.66 -7.70
C GLY A 66 -0.56 5.26 -7.74
N GLY A 67 -1.48 5.01 -8.68
CA GLY A 67 -2.11 3.70 -8.85
C GLY A 67 -1.09 2.60 -9.13
N HIS A 68 -0.13 2.84 -10.04
CA HIS A 68 0.92 1.87 -10.32
C HIS A 68 1.84 1.62 -9.12
N PHE A 69 2.30 2.68 -8.44
CA PHE A 69 3.14 2.56 -7.24
C PHE A 69 2.42 1.76 -6.15
N ASN A 70 1.20 2.18 -5.79
CA ASN A 70 0.46 1.60 -4.67
C ASN A 70 0.19 0.12 -4.87
N HIS A 71 -0.22 -0.28 -6.07
CA HIS A 71 -0.54 -1.68 -6.36
C HIS A 71 0.72 -2.54 -6.44
N THR A 72 1.78 -2.07 -7.09
CA THR A 72 3.07 -2.78 -7.09
C THR A 72 3.56 -3.01 -5.66
N PHE A 73 3.48 -1.98 -4.83
CA PHE A 73 3.79 -2.06 -3.41
C PHE A 73 2.89 -3.04 -2.65
N PHE A 74 1.57 -3.03 -2.91
CA PHE A 74 0.57 -3.89 -2.28
C PHE A 74 0.82 -5.36 -2.56
N TRP A 75 1.04 -5.75 -3.82
CA TRP A 75 1.27 -7.15 -4.18
C TRP A 75 2.50 -7.74 -3.48
N GLU A 76 3.55 -6.94 -3.31
CA GLU A 76 4.73 -7.34 -2.54
C GLU A 76 4.51 -7.34 -1.03
N SER A 77 3.56 -6.53 -0.53
CA SER A 77 3.21 -6.46 0.89
C SER A 77 2.40 -7.65 1.38
N LEU A 78 1.97 -8.51 0.47
CA LEU A 78 1.17 -9.69 0.76
C LEU A 78 1.98 -10.97 0.46
N ALA A 79 1.61 -12.04 1.14
CA ALA A 79 2.11 -13.39 0.89
C ALA A 79 1.05 -14.40 1.34
N PRO A 80 1.06 -15.61 0.77
CA PRO A 80 0.26 -16.72 1.31
C PRO A 80 0.58 -16.94 2.78
N THR A 81 -0.42 -17.39 3.55
CA THR A 81 -0.38 -17.43 5.02
C THR A 81 0.86 -18.13 5.57
N ASP A 82 1.30 -19.22 4.93
CA ASP A 82 2.49 -20.01 5.28
C ASP A 82 3.83 -19.31 4.95
N ARG A 83 3.79 -18.18 4.24
CA ARG A 83 4.97 -17.40 3.78
C ARG A 83 4.98 -15.94 4.26
N THR A 84 4.04 -15.56 5.12
CA THR A 84 3.95 -14.20 5.72
C THR A 84 5.18 -13.82 6.53
N GLY A 85 5.85 -14.80 7.16
CA GLY A 85 6.96 -14.54 8.06
C GLY A 85 6.50 -13.91 9.37
N LYS A 86 7.43 -13.29 10.10
CA LYS A 86 7.15 -12.65 11.39
C LYS A 86 7.74 -11.24 11.43
N VAL A 87 7.12 -10.36 12.22
CA VAL A 87 7.69 -9.04 12.53
C VAL A 87 9.08 -9.25 13.14
N SER A 88 10.10 -8.60 12.59
CA SER A 88 11.46 -8.72 13.13
C SER A 88 11.56 -8.11 14.54
N PRO A 89 12.47 -8.58 15.39
CA PRO A 89 12.65 -8.00 16.73
C PRO A 89 12.92 -6.49 16.71
N LYS A 90 13.64 -5.99 15.70
CA LYS A 90 13.92 -4.55 15.54
C LYS A 90 12.64 -3.76 15.22
N LEU A 91 11.84 -4.23 14.25
CA LEU A 91 10.58 -3.59 13.90
C LEU A 91 9.57 -3.68 15.06
N LEU A 92 9.47 -4.84 15.72
CA LEU A 92 8.57 -5.03 16.86
C LEU A 92 8.91 -4.09 18.01
N LYS A 93 10.20 -3.93 18.32
CA LYS A 93 10.66 -2.96 19.33
C LYS A 93 10.21 -1.55 18.96
N LYS A 94 10.39 -1.14 17.71
CA LYS A 94 9.97 0.20 17.25
C LYS A 94 8.45 0.37 17.28
N ILE A 95 7.69 -0.64 16.88
CA ILE A 95 6.22 -0.66 17.00
C ILE A 95 5.80 -0.46 18.46
N ASN A 96 6.37 -1.21 19.39
CA ASN A 96 6.03 -1.09 20.80
C ASN A 96 6.44 0.29 21.38
N GLN A 97 7.51 0.90 20.88
CA GLN A 97 7.92 2.25 21.28
C GLN A 97 6.96 3.33 20.77
N ASP A 98 6.54 3.25 19.51
CA ASP A 98 5.75 4.32 18.88
C ASP A 98 4.23 4.15 19.09
N PHE A 99 3.75 2.92 19.25
CA PHE A 99 2.31 2.60 19.41
C PHE A 99 1.96 1.95 20.75
N GLY A 100 2.95 1.70 21.62
CA GLY A 100 2.77 1.05 22.92
C GLY A 100 2.74 -0.48 22.87
N SER A 101 2.07 -1.07 21.87
CA SER A 101 2.09 -2.51 21.63
C SER A 101 1.77 -2.86 20.18
N PHE A 102 2.09 -4.08 19.74
CA PHE A 102 1.68 -4.57 18.43
C PHE A 102 0.15 -4.59 18.26
N LYS A 103 -0.59 -4.95 19.32
CA LYS A 103 -2.05 -4.94 19.30
C LYS A 103 -2.60 -3.51 19.08
N ALA A 104 -2.08 -2.54 19.84
CA ALA A 104 -2.46 -1.14 19.69
C ALA A 104 -2.11 -0.57 18.30
N PHE A 105 -0.99 -1.02 17.72
CA PHE A 105 -0.64 -0.72 16.33
C PHE A 105 -1.69 -1.27 15.34
N GLN A 106 -2.11 -2.53 15.47
CA GLN A 106 -3.13 -3.10 14.60
C GLN A 106 -4.48 -2.39 14.75
N GLU A 107 -4.88 -2.05 15.97
CA GLU A 107 -6.12 -1.30 16.25
C GLU A 107 -6.10 0.09 15.59
N GLN A 108 -5.01 0.84 15.74
CA GLN A 108 -4.85 2.15 15.10
C GLN A 108 -4.79 2.06 13.57
N PHE A 109 -4.11 1.05 13.03
CA PHE A 109 -4.03 0.83 11.58
C PHE A 109 -5.40 0.48 11.01
N ASN A 110 -6.14 -0.40 11.70
CA ASN A 110 -7.50 -0.77 11.33
C ASN A 110 -8.42 0.45 11.36
N GLN A 111 -8.33 1.28 12.38
CA GLN A 111 -9.10 2.52 12.48
C GLN A 111 -8.78 3.45 11.30
N ALA A 112 -7.51 3.62 10.92
CA ALA A 112 -7.14 4.45 9.77
C ALA A 112 -7.70 3.90 8.45
N ALA A 113 -7.70 2.57 8.27
CA ALA A 113 -8.26 1.89 7.11
C ALA A 113 -9.80 2.03 7.03
N THR A 114 -10.51 1.85 8.15
CA THR A 114 -11.98 1.91 8.16
C THR A 114 -12.51 3.34 8.12
N SER A 115 -11.81 4.31 8.72
CA SER A 115 -12.24 5.72 8.76
C SER A 115 -11.92 6.52 7.51
N ARG A 116 -11.10 6.00 6.58
CA ARG A 116 -10.85 6.61 5.28
C ARG A 116 -12.16 6.71 4.49
N PHE A 117 -12.79 7.89 4.49
CA PHE A 117 -14.02 8.09 3.73
C PHE A 117 -13.75 8.03 2.22
N GLY A 118 -14.64 7.34 1.50
CA GLY A 118 -14.49 7.08 0.07
C GLY A 118 -13.37 6.10 -0.24
N SER A 119 -12.69 6.35 -1.36
CA SER A 119 -11.59 5.55 -1.88
C SER A 119 -10.24 6.02 -1.35
N GLY A 120 -9.33 5.08 -1.08
CA GLY A 120 -8.01 5.44 -0.58
C GLY A 120 -7.21 4.25 -0.07
N TRP A 121 -6.17 4.58 0.69
CA TRP A 121 -5.21 3.63 1.24
C TRP A 121 -4.90 3.95 2.70
N ALA A 122 -4.63 2.93 3.51
CA ALA A 122 -4.01 3.08 4.83
C ALA A 122 -2.55 2.64 4.77
N TRP A 123 -1.68 3.35 5.50
CA TRP A 123 -0.24 3.16 5.44
C TRP A 123 0.40 3.13 6.82
N LEU A 124 1.40 2.27 6.98
CA LEU A 124 2.44 2.40 7.98
C LEU A 124 3.67 2.97 7.28
N ILE A 125 4.21 4.07 7.78
CA ILE A 125 5.38 4.74 7.22
C ILE A 125 6.47 4.94 8.26
N VAL A 126 7.71 5.12 7.80
CA VAL A 126 8.75 5.83 8.57
C VAL A 126 8.71 7.30 8.15
N ASN A 127 8.36 8.18 9.07
CA ASN A 127 8.30 9.62 8.81
C ASN A 127 9.71 10.26 8.80
N PRO A 128 9.86 11.53 8.39
CA PRO A 128 11.17 12.18 8.29
C PRO A 128 11.93 12.27 9.62
N GLN A 129 11.24 12.11 10.76
CA GLN A 129 11.84 12.07 12.10
C GLN A 129 12.27 10.66 12.52
N GLY A 130 12.16 9.66 11.64
CA GLY A 130 12.52 8.27 11.91
C GLY A 130 11.53 7.55 12.84
N LYS A 131 10.32 8.09 13.04
CA LYS A 131 9.24 7.45 13.80
C LYS A 131 8.33 6.67 12.88
N LEU A 132 7.77 5.58 13.40
CA LEU A 132 6.65 4.92 12.76
C LEU A 132 5.41 5.79 12.91
N GLU A 133 4.68 5.92 11.82
CA GLU A 133 3.45 6.70 11.78
C GLU A 133 2.41 5.96 10.94
N ILE A 134 1.15 6.02 11.38
CA ILE A 134 0.01 5.54 10.60
C ILE A 134 -0.63 6.75 9.92
N THR A 135 -0.90 6.62 8.62
CA THR A 135 -1.60 7.63 7.84
C THR A 135 -2.59 6.96 6.88
N SER A 136 -3.47 7.75 6.27
CA SER A 136 -4.25 7.31 5.12
C SER A 136 -4.24 8.38 4.05
N THR A 137 -4.37 7.97 2.79
CA THR A 137 -4.37 8.87 1.64
C THR A 137 -5.64 8.70 0.81
N PRO A 138 -6.16 9.78 0.20
CA PRO A 138 -7.31 9.68 -0.70
C PRO A 138 -6.91 9.11 -2.06
N ASN A 139 -7.85 8.45 -2.72
CA ASN A 139 -7.68 7.95 -4.08
C ASN A 139 -6.41 7.11 -4.26
N GLN A 140 -5.51 7.51 -5.17
CA GLN A 140 -4.24 6.85 -5.41
C GLN A 140 -3.04 7.65 -4.91
N ASP A 141 -3.27 8.70 -4.12
CA ASP A 141 -2.17 9.40 -3.47
C ASP A 141 -1.43 8.47 -2.51
N ASN A 142 -0.16 8.74 -2.23
CA ASN A 142 0.63 7.94 -1.30
C ASN A 142 1.68 8.78 -0.56
N PRO A 143 2.28 8.24 0.52
CA PRO A 143 3.21 8.99 1.37
C PRO A 143 4.53 9.40 0.72
N LEU A 144 4.86 8.90 -0.49
CA LEU A 144 6.04 9.36 -1.22
C LEU A 144 5.81 10.66 -2.00
N MET A 145 4.54 11.03 -2.21
CA MET A 145 4.21 12.21 -3.00
C MET A 145 4.68 13.51 -2.33
N ASP A 146 5.24 14.43 -3.11
CA ASP A 146 5.63 15.77 -2.64
C ASP A 146 4.44 16.64 -2.18
N ILE A 147 3.23 16.25 -2.54
CA ILE A 147 1.96 16.85 -2.10
C ILE A 147 1.29 16.12 -0.92
N ALA A 148 1.85 15.00 -0.45
CA ALA A 148 1.25 14.25 0.64
C ALA A 148 1.29 15.06 1.94
N GLU A 149 0.16 15.08 2.66
CA GLU A 149 0.04 15.75 3.97
C GLU A 149 0.99 15.13 5.00
N LYS A 150 1.06 13.79 5.02
CA LYS A 150 2.00 13.02 5.83
C LYS A 150 2.94 12.25 4.93
N LYS A 151 4.18 12.74 4.81
CA LYS A 151 5.24 12.13 4.00
C LYS A 151 6.02 11.09 4.80
N GLY A 152 6.55 10.09 4.11
CA GLY A 152 7.47 9.13 4.70
C GLY A 152 7.69 7.93 3.80
N GLN A 153 8.64 7.08 4.19
CA GLN A 153 8.92 5.84 3.48
C GLN A 153 7.85 4.80 3.85
N PRO A 154 6.99 4.33 2.92
CA PRO A 154 5.98 3.33 3.23
C PRO A 154 6.61 1.96 3.53
N LEU A 155 6.06 1.31 4.56
CA LEU A 155 6.45 -0.03 5.02
C LEU A 155 5.36 -1.07 4.73
N LEU A 156 4.11 -0.70 5.03
CA LEU A 156 2.91 -1.49 4.80
C LEU A 156 1.80 -0.58 4.27
N GLY A 157 0.97 -1.11 3.38
CA GLY A 157 -0.10 -0.39 2.70
C GLY A 157 -1.28 -1.33 2.49
N LEU A 158 -2.50 -0.84 2.76
CA LEU A 158 -3.75 -1.56 2.57
C LEU A 158 -4.66 -0.75 1.63
N ASP A 159 -5.04 -1.37 0.51
CA ASP A 159 -6.04 -0.81 -0.41
C ASP A 159 -7.42 -0.88 0.25
N VAL A 160 -8.09 0.26 0.43
CA VAL A 160 -9.46 0.34 0.95
C VAL A 160 -10.43 0.93 -0.08
N TRP A 161 -10.06 0.95 -1.35
CA TRP A 161 -11.03 1.05 -2.43
C TRP A 161 -11.98 -0.14 -2.40
N GLU A 162 -13.25 0.08 -2.75
CA GLU A 162 -14.26 -0.99 -2.72
C GLU A 162 -13.88 -2.16 -3.62
N HIS A 163 -13.24 -1.93 -4.78
CA HIS A 163 -12.80 -3.03 -5.66
C HIS A 163 -11.85 -4.03 -4.98
N ALA A 164 -11.17 -3.65 -3.88
CA ALA A 164 -10.24 -4.52 -3.18
C ALA A 164 -10.93 -5.54 -2.26
N TYR A 165 -12.23 -5.35 -1.96
CA TYR A 165 -12.92 -6.20 -0.97
C TYR A 165 -14.40 -6.47 -1.27
N TYR A 166 -15.05 -5.75 -2.18
CA TYR A 166 -16.52 -5.75 -2.26
C TYR A 166 -17.11 -7.12 -2.64
N LEU A 167 -16.43 -7.88 -3.50
CA LEU A 167 -16.93 -9.19 -3.93
C LEU A 167 -17.11 -10.16 -2.75
N LYS A 168 -16.17 -10.14 -1.80
CA LYS A 168 -16.19 -11.01 -0.61
C LYS A 168 -16.86 -10.38 0.61
N TYR A 169 -16.61 -9.10 0.86
CA TYR A 169 -16.98 -8.42 2.11
C TYR A 169 -18.12 -7.41 1.95
N GLN A 170 -18.49 -7.03 0.73
CA GLN A 170 -19.49 -5.99 0.43
C GLN A 170 -19.20 -4.72 1.25
N ASN A 171 -20.15 -4.21 2.03
CA ASN A 171 -19.97 -3.02 2.88
C ASN A 171 -19.08 -3.26 4.13
N ARG A 172 -18.70 -4.50 4.44
CA ARG A 172 -17.99 -4.87 5.67
C ARG A 172 -16.49 -4.66 5.55
N ARG A 173 -16.06 -3.41 5.27
CA ARG A 173 -14.64 -3.05 5.18
C ARG A 173 -13.85 -3.45 6.44
N ALA A 174 -14.47 -3.37 7.62
CA ALA A 174 -13.84 -3.78 8.87
C ALA A 174 -13.43 -5.27 8.87
N ASP A 175 -14.26 -6.16 8.30
CA ASP A 175 -13.97 -7.59 8.22
C ASP A 175 -12.79 -7.86 7.27
N TYR A 176 -12.75 -7.17 6.13
CA TYR A 176 -11.62 -7.22 5.19
C TYR A 176 -10.31 -6.75 5.85
N THR A 177 -10.35 -5.60 6.53
CA THR A 177 -9.20 -5.05 7.25
C THR A 177 -8.71 -6.01 8.34
N ASN A 178 -9.60 -6.71 9.03
CA ASN A 178 -9.22 -7.73 10.01
C ASN A 178 -8.59 -8.97 9.34
N ALA A 179 -9.16 -9.44 8.21
CA ALA A 179 -8.65 -10.59 7.48
C ALA A 179 -7.28 -10.33 6.84
N PHE A 180 -7.01 -9.10 6.40
CA PHE A 180 -5.75 -8.67 5.78
C PHE A 180 -4.51 -9.06 6.60
N TRP A 181 -4.57 -8.97 7.94
CA TRP A 181 -3.42 -9.30 8.80
C TRP A 181 -2.91 -10.73 8.63
N SER A 182 -3.75 -11.66 8.20
CA SER A 182 -3.37 -13.06 7.97
C SER A 182 -2.48 -13.27 6.75
N VAL A 183 -2.41 -12.30 5.84
CA VAL A 183 -1.67 -12.38 4.57
C VAL A 183 -0.58 -11.30 4.44
N VAL A 184 -0.31 -10.52 5.50
CA VAL A 184 0.77 -9.51 5.50
C VAL A 184 2.13 -10.19 5.40
N ASN A 185 2.91 -9.82 4.38
CA ASN A 185 4.27 -10.28 4.19
C ASN A 185 5.25 -9.48 5.07
N TRP A 186 5.38 -9.89 6.33
CA TRP A 186 6.30 -9.30 7.30
C TRP A 186 7.75 -9.36 6.86
N ASN A 187 8.16 -10.34 6.04
CA ASN A 187 9.52 -10.35 5.49
C ASN A 187 9.78 -9.09 4.65
N LYS A 188 8.85 -8.73 3.76
CA LYS A 188 8.96 -7.50 2.96
C LYS A 188 8.83 -6.22 3.78
N VAL A 189 7.96 -6.20 4.78
CA VAL A 189 7.84 -5.06 5.70
C VAL A 189 9.15 -4.86 6.49
N ASN A 190 9.76 -5.95 6.96
CA ASN A 190 11.06 -5.93 7.65
C ASN A 190 12.17 -5.40 6.75
N ASP A 191 12.26 -5.87 5.49
CA ASP A 191 13.25 -5.43 4.52
C ASP A 191 13.13 -3.92 4.26
N ARG A 192 11.91 -3.42 4.05
CA ARG A 192 11.63 -2.00 3.85
C ARG A 192 12.02 -1.18 5.08
N TYR A 193 11.68 -1.66 6.28
CA TYR A 193 12.05 -0.99 7.52
C TYR A 193 13.58 -0.94 7.71
N GLN A 194 14.28 -2.02 7.40
CA GLN A 194 15.74 -2.05 7.47
C GLN A 194 16.38 -1.05 6.50
N LYS A 195 15.86 -0.94 5.26
CA LYS A 195 16.33 0.05 4.28
C LYS A 195 16.05 1.48 4.70
N ALA A 196 14.88 1.74 5.28
CA ALA A 196 14.46 3.07 5.75
C ALA A 196 15.19 3.52 7.03
N SER A 197 15.77 2.58 7.78
CA SER A 197 16.47 2.84 9.05
C SER A 197 18.01 2.91 8.89
N LYS A 198 18.51 2.97 7.65
CA LYS A 198 19.93 3.20 7.34
C LYS A 198 20.13 4.69 7.05
#